data_AF-A0A183HHT8-F1
#
_entry.id   AF-A0A183HHT8-F1
#
_cell.length_a   1.000
_cell.length_b   1.000
_cell.length_c   1.000
_cell.angle_alpha   90.00
_cell.angle_beta   90.00
_cell.angle_gamma   90.00
#
_symmetry.space_group_name_H-M   'P 1'
#
loop_
_entity.id
_entity.type
_entity.pdbx_description
1 polymer ?
#
loop_
_entity_poly.entity_id
_entity_poly.type
_entity_poly.pdbx_seq_one_letter_code
_entity_poly.pdbx_strand_id
1 'polypeptide(L)'
;MKVYLDKNGNEGSWFHVEPVYKHSFLGDNVNAGDRISLVPYSYAPISTPTGHIKPQLHLSHLSLPDHPIGFEVNCSNELTEWQVLMFLQFDENQENIVKSGDVVRLFHAEQQTFLTLDTIPKKNMDIVFLRLTNRPSAADATSSRALWEIQVVQSDSYRGAAASWHEKFRFKHLATDMYLSVEWMELNKAGNAANAITYSHSSSPGMVLRKL
;
A
#
# COMPACT_ATOMS: atom_id res chain seq x y z
N MET A 1 3.72 26.25 -14.89
CA MET A 1 5.00 25.75 -14.33
C MET A 1 4.95 24.24 -14.26
N LYS A 2 6.10 23.55 -14.41
CA LYS A 2 6.17 22.09 -14.39
C LYS A 2 6.55 21.60 -13.00
N VAL A 3 5.87 20.57 -12.52
CA VAL A 3 6.21 19.84 -11.29
C VAL A 3 7.06 18.61 -11.67
N TYR A 4 8.10 18.33 -10.90
CA TYR A 4 8.95 17.15 -11.11
C TYR A 4 9.44 16.61 -9.76
N LEU A 5 9.84 15.34 -9.75
CA LEU A 5 10.43 14.69 -8.58
C LEU A 5 11.95 14.75 -8.69
N ASP A 6 12.61 15.25 -7.64
CA ASP A 6 14.06 15.23 -7.50
C ASP A 6 14.44 14.39 -6.27
N LYS A 7 15.47 13.55 -6.41
CA LYS A 7 15.86 12.60 -5.35
C LYS A 7 16.45 13.31 -4.12
N ASN A 8 17.16 14.40 -4.32
CA ASN A 8 17.88 15.10 -3.26
C ASN A 8 17.12 16.34 -2.77
N GLY A 9 16.17 16.84 -3.56
CA GLY A 9 15.49 18.10 -3.34
C GLY A 9 16.39 19.31 -3.68
N ASN A 10 15.75 20.46 -3.87
CA ASN A 10 16.43 21.74 -4.05
C ASN A 10 15.57 22.89 -3.50
N GLU A 11 16.00 24.15 -3.65
CA GLU A 11 15.24 25.31 -3.18
C GLU A 11 13.83 25.42 -3.81
N GLY A 12 13.64 24.88 -5.01
CA GLY A 12 12.34 24.75 -5.66
C GLY A 12 11.42 23.70 -5.04
N SER A 13 11.91 22.89 -4.10
CA SER A 13 11.12 21.92 -3.33
C SER A 13 10.47 22.54 -2.08
N TRP A 14 10.70 23.82 -1.80
CA TRP A 14 10.10 24.50 -0.65
C TRP A 14 8.71 25.03 -0.98
N PHE A 15 7.75 24.78 -0.10
CA PHE A 15 6.36 25.23 -0.22
C PHE A 15 5.90 25.86 1.09
N HIS A 16 5.08 26.90 1.00
CA HIS A 16 4.23 27.33 2.09
C HIS A 16 2.94 26.52 2.07
N VAL A 17 2.53 26.09 3.26
CA VAL A 17 1.22 25.49 3.50
C VAL A 17 0.30 26.61 3.96
N GLU A 18 -0.69 26.96 3.13
CA GLU A 18 -1.66 28.00 3.43
C GLU A 18 -3.05 27.38 3.62
N PRO A 19 -3.88 27.90 4.55
CA PRO A 19 -5.25 27.42 4.72
C PRO A 19 -6.13 27.85 3.54
N VAL A 20 -6.98 26.94 3.05
CA VAL A 20 -7.94 27.24 1.98
C VAL A 20 -9.11 28.08 2.50
N TYR A 21 -9.49 27.88 3.77
CA TYR A 21 -10.67 28.51 4.37
C TYR A 21 -10.30 29.55 5.43
N LYS A 22 -11.16 30.56 5.56
CA LYS A 22 -10.97 31.73 6.45
C LYS A 22 -11.12 31.45 7.96
N HIS A 23 -11.42 30.22 8.36
CA HIS A 23 -11.55 29.84 9.77
C HIS A 23 -10.22 29.42 10.40
N SER A 24 -9.18 29.22 9.58
CA SER A 24 -7.82 28.94 10.03
C SER A 24 -6.93 30.12 9.65
N PHE A 25 -6.00 30.48 10.53
CA PHE A 25 -5.11 31.61 10.34
C PHE A 25 -3.66 31.13 10.14
N LEU A 26 -2.87 31.97 9.47
CA LEU A 26 -1.42 31.74 9.38
C LEU A 26 -0.82 31.74 10.80
N GLY A 27 -0.14 30.64 11.13
CA GLY A 27 0.43 30.41 12.47
C GLY A 27 -0.36 29.41 13.32
N ASP A 28 -1.58 29.04 12.92
CA ASP A 28 -2.32 27.97 13.58
C ASP A 28 -1.72 26.58 13.24
N ASN A 29 -2.02 25.59 14.09
CA ASN A 29 -1.64 24.21 13.83
C ASN A 29 -2.42 23.66 12.63
N VAL A 30 -1.72 22.95 11.73
CA VAL A 30 -2.34 22.19 10.64
C VAL A 30 -2.73 20.82 11.16
N ASN A 31 -4.03 20.49 11.10
CA ASN A 31 -4.58 19.24 11.60
C ASN A 31 -4.76 18.22 10.49
N ALA A 32 -4.81 16.94 10.88
CA ALA A 32 -5.29 15.90 9.98
C ALA A 32 -6.76 16.17 9.61
N GLY A 33 -7.06 16.11 8.32
CA GLY A 33 -8.36 16.42 7.73
C GLY A 33 -8.46 17.83 7.14
N ASP A 34 -7.51 18.73 7.46
CA ASP A 34 -7.51 20.09 6.95
C ASP A 34 -7.32 20.14 5.42
N ARG A 35 -7.95 21.13 4.81
CA ARG A 35 -7.76 21.44 3.38
C ARG A 35 -6.74 22.56 3.24
N ILE A 36 -5.69 22.27 2.49
CA ILE A 36 -4.53 23.14 2.35
C ILE A 36 -4.27 23.52 0.89
N SER A 37 -3.58 24.64 0.73
CA SER A 37 -2.96 25.09 -0.50
C SER A 37 -1.44 24.97 -0.39
N LEU A 38 -0.79 24.45 -1.43
CA LEU A 38 0.67 24.32 -1.50
C LEU A 38 1.24 25.39 -2.44
N VAL A 39 1.81 26.44 -1.87
CA VAL A 39 2.32 27.61 -2.60
C VAL A 39 3.85 27.53 -2.68
N PRO A 40 4.47 27.47 -3.87
CA PRO A 40 5.93 27.41 -3.97
C PRO A 40 6.62 28.62 -3.32
N TYR A 41 7.69 28.37 -2.56
CA TYR A 41 8.44 29.41 -1.83
C TYR A 41 8.95 30.53 -2.72
N SER A 42 9.40 30.19 -3.94
CA SER A 42 9.90 31.16 -4.92
C SER A 42 8.90 32.27 -5.30
N TYR A 43 7.61 32.06 -5.04
CA TYR A 43 6.53 33.02 -5.30
C TYR A 43 6.00 33.70 -4.05
N ALA A 44 6.41 33.27 -2.86
CA ALA A 44 5.99 33.84 -1.58
C ALA A 44 6.33 35.33 -1.38
N PRO A 45 7.51 35.85 -1.79
CA PRO A 45 7.82 37.28 -1.61
C PRO A 45 7.05 38.19 -2.57
N ILE A 46 6.31 37.63 -3.54
CA ILE A 46 5.41 38.38 -4.42
C ILE A 46 4.06 38.50 -3.69
N SER A 47 4.06 39.17 -2.53
CA SER A 47 2.83 39.68 -1.92
C SER A 47 2.33 40.81 -2.81
N THR A 48 1.61 40.49 -3.88
CA THR A 48 0.88 41.53 -4.58
C THR A 48 -0.24 42.02 -3.64
N PRO A 49 -0.29 43.32 -3.33
CA PRO A 49 -1.33 43.88 -2.46
C PRO A 49 -2.74 43.85 -3.10
N THR A 50 -2.90 43.17 -4.24
CA THR A 50 -4.06 43.27 -5.13
C THR A 50 -5.01 42.07 -5.06
N GLY A 51 -4.90 41.19 -4.07
CA GLY A 51 -5.89 40.11 -3.86
C GLY A 51 -5.91 39.03 -4.95
N HIS A 52 -4.87 38.94 -5.78
CA HIS A 52 -4.74 37.86 -6.75
C HIS A 52 -4.27 36.57 -6.07
N ILE A 53 -4.89 35.46 -6.47
CA ILE A 53 -4.51 34.11 -6.02
C ILE A 53 -3.07 33.83 -6.47
N LYS A 54 -2.22 33.42 -5.52
CA LYS A 54 -0.82 33.07 -5.79
C LYS A 54 -0.78 31.79 -6.65
N PRO A 55 0.24 31.61 -7.52
CA PRO A 55 0.46 30.33 -8.14
C PRO A 55 0.63 29.24 -7.07
N GLN A 56 -0.14 28.17 -7.17
CA GLN A 56 -0.13 27.04 -6.23
C GLN A 56 -0.17 25.72 -6.98
N LEU A 57 0.13 24.63 -6.27
CA LEU A 57 0.02 23.28 -6.83
C LEU A 57 -1.43 23.00 -7.25
N HIS A 58 -1.62 22.72 -8.53
CA HIS A 58 -2.91 22.68 -9.20
C HIS A 58 -3.08 21.39 -10.00
N LEU A 59 -4.28 20.82 -9.92
CA LEU A 59 -4.70 19.70 -10.76
C LEU A 59 -5.28 20.24 -12.07
N SER A 60 -4.54 20.09 -13.16
CA SER A 60 -4.95 20.57 -14.48
C SER A 60 -6.05 19.69 -15.08
N HIS A 61 -6.81 20.28 -16.01
CA HIS A 61 -7.75 19.54 -16.87
C HIS A 61 -7.09 18.82 -18.06
N LEU A 62 -5.76 18.91 -18.20
CA LEU A 62 -5.03 18.26 -19.27
C LEU A 62 -4.83 16.77 -18.96
N SER A 63 -5.46 15.91 -19.76
CA SER A 63 -5.26 14.46 -19.70
C SER A 63 -3.88 14.08 -20.24
N LEU A 64 -3.25 13.10 -19.60
CA LEU A 64 -1.97 12.56 -20.04
C LEU A 64 -2.18 11.64 -21.28
N PRO A 65 -1.39 11.80 -22.36
CA PRO A 65 -1.55 10.99 -23.57
C PRO A 65 -1.34 9.48 -23.36
N ASP A 66 -0.50 9.12 -22.38
CA ASP A 66 -0.12 7.75 -22.03
C ASP A 66 -0.99 7.14 -20.92
N HIS A 67 -1.74 7.97 -20.19
CA HIS A 67 -2.59 7.54 -19.08
C HIS A 67 -4.02 8.10 -19.24
N PRO A 68 -4.99 7.29 -19.73
CA PRO A 68 -6.35 7.75 -20.06
C PRO A 68 -7.14 8.40 -18.92
N ILE A 69 -6.81 8.06 -17.67
CA ILE A 69 -7.43 8.60 -16.44
C ILE A 69 -6.50 9.57 -15.68
N GLY A 70 -5.28 9.76 -16.18
CA GLY A 70 -4.28 10.60 -15.56
C GLY A 70 -4.45 12.05 -15.99
N PHE A 71 -4.38 12.97 -15.03
CA PHE A 71 -4.37 14.41 -15.27
C PHE A 71 -3.02 14.99 -14.85
N GLU A 72 -2.57 16.02 -15.57
CA GLU A 72 -1.34 16.72 -15.24
C GLU A 72 -1.50 17.50 -13.92
N VAL A 73 -0.45 17.48 -13.09
CA VAL A 73 -0.30 18.39 -11.95
C VAL A 73 0.72 19.45 -12.32
N ASN A 74 0.33 20.72 -12.18
CA ASN A 74 1.18 21.87 -12.51
C ASN A 74 1.12 22.92 -11.40
N CYS A 75 1.66 24.12 -11.64
CA CYS A 75 1.35 25.28 -10.79
C CYS A 75 0.62 26.37 -11.59
N SER A 76 -0.51 26.81 -11.04
CA SER A 76 -1.45 27.76 -11.63
C SER A 76 -2.04 28.66 -10.54
N ASN A 77 -2.64 29.79 -10.94
CA ASN A 77 -3.34 30.71 -10.02
C ASN A 77 -4.80 30.29 -9.79
N GLU A 78 -5.20 29.11 -10.26
CA GLU A 78 -6.53 28.55 -10.02
C GLU A 78 -6.60 27.94 -8.62
N LEU A 79 -7.79 28.03 -8.00
CA LEU A 79 -7.99 27.47 -6.67
C LEU A 79 -7.93 25.93 -6.73
N THR A 80 -7.03 25.33 -5.96
CA THR A 80 -6.96 23.87 -5.79
C THR A 80 -6.70 23.55 -4.34
N GLU A 81 -7.55 22.70 -3.78
CA GLU A 81 -7.49 22.27 -2.40
C GLU A 81 -6.96 20.84 -2.31
N TRP A 82 -6.11 20.59 -1.31
CA TRP A 82 -5.56 19.28 -1.01
C TRP A 82 -5.94 18.93 0.42
N GLN A 83 -6.62 17.79 0.62
CA GLN A 83 -6.97 17.33 1.96
C GLN A 83 -5.82 16.52 2.56
N VAL A 84 -5.36 16.90 3.76
CA VAL A 84 -4.32 16.18 4.49
C VAL A 84 -4.93 14.99 5.22
N LEU A 85 -4.67 13.77 4.77
CA LEU A 85 -5.12 12.55 5.46
C LEU A 85 -3.93 11.86 6.12
N MET A 86 -4.01 11.64 7.43
CA MET A 86 -2.92 11.04 8.19
C MET A 86 -2.93 9.51 8.05
N PHE A 87 -1.89 8.96 7.42
CA PHE A 87 -1.73 7.51 7.30
C PHE A 87 -1.15 6.86 8.55
N LEU A 88 -0.06 7.39 9.13
CA LEU A 88 0.62 6.83 10.29
C LEU A 88 1.18 7.96 11.13
N GLN A 89 1.04 7.90 12.46
CA GLN A 89 1.68 8.89 13.32
C GLN A 89 3.19 8.65 13.44
N PHE A 90 3.93 9.71 13.77
CA PHE A 90 5.38 9.66 13.91
C PHE A 90 5.83 8.70 15.03
N ASP A 91 5.14 8.72 16.17
CA ASP A 91 5.43 7.86 17.32
C ASP A 91 5.09 6.39 17.07
N GLU A 92 4.09 6.11 16.22
CA GLU A 92 3.80 4.76 15.72
C GLU A 92 4.86 4.23 14.73
N ASN A 93 5.61 5.13 14.07
CA ASN A 93 6.60 4.77 13.06
C ASN A 93 7.94 4.32 13.66
N GLN A 94 7.92 3.21 14.40
CA GLN A 94 9.12 2.62 14.98
C GLN A 94 9.77 1.62 14.02
N GLU A 95 11.11 1.55 13.99
CA GLU A 95 11.85 0.64 13.08
C GLU A 95 11.70 -0.84 13.47
N ASN A 96 11.62 -1.13 14.77
CA ASN A 96 11.58 -2.50 15.30
C ASN A 96 10.16 -3.06 15.43
N ILE A 97 9.14 -2.29 15.04
CA ILE A 97 7.74 -2.69 15.12
C ILE A 97 7.19 -2.71 13.69
N VAL A 98 6.59 -3.84 13.33
CA VAL A 98 5.90 -3.99 12.05
C VAL A 98 4.71 -3.04 11.99
N LYS A 99 4.44 -2.44 10.84
CA LYS A 99 3.37 -1.46 10.63
C LYS A 99 2.66 -1.65 9.29
N SER A 100 1.51 -1.02 9.12
CA SER A 100 0.83 -0.95 7.83
C SER A 100 1.77 -0.40 6.75
N GLY A 101 1.82 -1.07 5.59
CA GLY A 101 2.69 -0.74 4.48
C GLY A 101 4.03 -1.48 4.49
N ASP A 102 4.42 -2.11 5.60
CA ASP A 102 5.62 -2.96 5.62
C ASP A 102 5.41 -4.18 4.72
N VAL A 103 6.46 -4.54 3.99
CA VAL A 103 6.48 -5.72 3.13
C VAL A 103 7.29 -6.81 3.80
N VAL A 104 6.64 -7.94 4.07
CA VAL A 104 7.24 -9.08 4.78
C VAL A 104 7.23 -10.36 3.94
N ARG A 105 7.98 -11.36 4.43
CA ARG A 105 7.91 -12.74 3.96
C ARG A 105 7.44 -13.62 5.11
N LEU A 106 6.40 -14.41 4.89
CA LEU A 106 5.88 -15.35 5.88
C LEU A 106 6.65 -16.67 5.77
N PHE A 107 7.51 -16.96 6.75
CA PHE A 107 8.37 -18.15 6.78
C PHE A 107 7.85 -19.17 7.80
N HIS A 108 7.64 -20.40 7.35
CA HIS A 108 7.23 -21.52 8.19
C HIS A 108 8.47 -22.24 8.74
N ALA A 109 8.76 -22.04 10.03
CA ALA A 109 10.03 -22.44 10.65
C ALA A 109 10.33 -23.95 10.59
N GLU A 110 9.32 -24.80 10.83
CA GLU A 110 9.51 -26.25 10.91
C GLU A 110 9.79 -26.89 9.54
N GLN A 111 9.09 -26.42 8.50
CA GLN A 111 9.29 -26.92 7.13
C GLN A 111 10.38 -26.15 6.37
N GLN A 112 10.86 -25.05 6.94
CA GLN A 112 11.78 -24.11 6.30
C GLN A 112 11.32 -23.61 4.93
N THR A 113 10.02 -23.30 4.82
CA THR A 113 9.37 -22.89 3.57
C THR A 113 8.80 -21.47 3.68
N PHE A 114 8.65 -20.80 2.54
CA PHE A 114 7.98 -19.51 2.46
C PHE A 114 6.56 -19.66 1.91
N LEU A 115 5.61 -18.88 2.43
CA LEU A 115 4.29 -18.74 1.83
C LEU A 115 4.39 -17.91 0.55
N THR A 116 3.94 -18.48 -0.56
CA THR A 116 4.01 -17.85 -1.88
C THR A 116 2.68 -17.89 -2.61
N LEU A 117 2.45 -16.90 -3.49
CA LEU A 117 1.38 -16.92 -4.48
C LEU A 117 1.97 -17.09 -5.87
N ASP A 118 1.43 -18.01 -6.65
CA ASP A 118 1.84 -18.22 -8.04
C ASP A 118 0.70 -18.75 -8.90
N THR A 119 0.73 -18.45 -10.19
CA THR A 119 -0.24 -18.95 -11.17
C THR A 119 0.20 -20.32 -11.66
N ILE A 120 -0.67 -21.33 -11.58
CA ILE A 120 -0.38 -22.64 -12.18
C ILE A 120 -0.42 -22.51 -13.71
N PRO A 121 0.68 -22.77 -14.45
CA PRO A 121 0.73 -22.52 -15.89
C PRO A 121 -0.34 -23.27 -16.70
N LYS A 122 -0.75 -24.46 -16.24
CA LYS A 122 -1.75 -25.30 -16.93
C LYS A 122 -3.20 -24.93 -16.66
N LYS A 123 -3.47 -24.29 -15.53
CA LYS A 123 -4.85 -23.97 -15.09
C LYS A 123 -5.15 -22.48 -15.09
N ASN A 124 -4.12 -21.64 -15.31
CA ASN A 124 -4.18 -20.18 -15.21
C ASN A 124 -4.92 -19.73 -13.94
N MET A 125 -4.64 -20.41 -12.83
CA MET A 125 -5.30 -20.23 -11.56
C MET A 125 -4.25 -19.89 -10.51
N ASP A 126 -4.47 -18.80 -9.80
CA ASP A 126 -3.60 -18.37 -8.72
C ASP A 126 -3.80 -19.27 -7.50
N ILE A 127 -2.68 -19.79 -6.99
CA ILE A 127 -2.68 -20.63 -5.81
C ILE A 127 -1.69 -20.09 -4.78
N VAL A 128 -2.08 -20.22 -3.52
CA VAL A 128 -1.23 -19.95 -2.37
C VAL A 128 -0.67 -21.27 -1.86
N PHE A 129 0.65 -21.38 -1.74
CA PHE A 129 1.31 -22.60 -1.27
C PHE A 129 2.68 -22.33 -0.67
N LEU A 130 3.17 -23.28 0.12
CA LEU A 130 4.50 -23.26 0.71
C LEU A 130 5.55 -23.70 -0.31
N ARG A 131 6.63 -22.93 -0.44
CA ARG A 131 7.76 -23.23 -1.32
C ARG A 131 9.05 -23.30 -0.51
N LEU A 132 9.81 -24.38 -0.69
CA LEU A 132 11.13 -24.56 -0.09
C LEU A 132 12.13 -23.60 -0.74
N THR A 133 13.05 -23.08 0.06
CA THR A 133 14.21 -22.35 -0.45
C THR A 133 15.37 -23.32 -0.73
N ASN A 134 15.99 -23.21 -1.90
CA ASN A 134 17.24 -23.91 -2.21
C ASN A 134 18.47 -23.08 -1.80
N ARG A 135 18.28 -21.99 -1.04
CA ARG A 135 19.37 -21.15 -0.55
C ARG A 135 19.93 -21.72 0.75
N PRO A 136 21.23 -21.48 1.05
CA PRO A 136 21.82 -21.89 2.32
C PRO A 136 21.12 -21.29 3.54
N SER A 137 20.61 -20.05 3.41
CA SER A 137 19.82 -19.38 4.44
C SER A 137 18.46 -18.93 3.91
N ALA A 138 17.46 -18.94 4.78
CA ALA A 138 16.15 -18.34 4.50
C ALA A 138 16.25 -16.83 4.22
N ALA A 139 17.18 -16.13 4.87
CA ALA A 139 17.42 -14.70 4.65
C ALA A 139 17.86 -14.37 3.21
N ASP A 140 18.49 -15.33 2.52
CA ASP A 140 18.99 -15.16 1.15
C ASP A 140 17.89 -15.37 0.08
N ALA A 141 16.68 -15.78 0.48
CA ALA A 141 15.58 -15.98 -0.45
C ALA A 141 15.00 -14.64 -0.91
N THR A 142 15.00 -14.38 -2.21
CA THR A 142 14.62 -13.08 -2.80
C THR A 142 13.40 -13.14 -3.73
N SER A 143 12.56 -14.17 -3.61
CA SER A 143 11.40 -14.33 -4.51
C SER A 143 10.38 -13.21 -4.33
N SER A 144 10.01 -12.54 -5.42
CA SER A 144 8.93 -11.54 -5.46
C SER A 144 7.55 -12.16 -5.19
N ARG A 145 7.39 -13.46 -5.45
CA ARG A 145 6.18 -14.26 -5.20
C ARG A 145 5.90 -14.53 -3.71
N ALA A 146 6.80 -14.10 -2.83
CA ALA A 146 6.72 -14.30 -1.39
C ALA A 146 6.52 -12.98 -0.61
N LEU A 147 6.33 -11.86 -1.32
CA LEU A 147 6.22 -10.54 -0.72
C LEU A 147 4.76 -10.22 -0.38
N TRP A 148 4.52 -9.94 0.90
CA TRP A 148 3.20 -9.63 1.45
C TRP A 148 3.24 -8.26 2.12
N GLU A 149 2.48 -7.31 1.60
CA GLU A 149 2.21 -6.03 2.24
C GLU A 149 1.25 -6.24 3.41
N ILE A 150 1.63 -5.74 4.58
CA ILE A 150 0.82 -5.78 5.79
C ILE A 150 -0.13 -4.60 5.82
N GLN A 151 -1.40 -4.86 6.13
CA GLN A 151 -2.39 -3.84 6.40
C GLN A 151 -3.07 -4.14 7.73
N VAL A 152 -2.78 -3.33 8.75
CA VAL A 152 -3.55 -3.32 10.00
C VAL A 152 -4.91 -2.69 9.70
N VAL A 153 -5.98 -3.40 10.02
CA VAL A 153 -7.34 -2.93 9.73
C VAL A 153 -7.71 -1.81 10.71
N GLN A 154 -8.12 -0.68 10.16
CA GLN A 154 -8.57 0.49 10.90
C GLN A 154 -10.02 0.84 10.55
N SER A 155 -10.66 1.67 11.37
CA SER A 155 -12.01 2.21 11.07
C SER A 155 -12.01 3.02 9.78
N ASP A 156 -10.97 3.82 9.59
CA ASP A 156 -10.79 4.71 8.46
C ASP A 156 -9.91 4.06 7.38
N SER A 157 -10.41 3.99 6.15
CA SER A 157 -9.72 3.31 5.04
C SER A 157 -8.37 3.93 4.64
N TYR A 158 -8.15 5.21 4.98
CA TYR A 158 -6.90 5.94 4.70
C TYR A 158 -5.88 5.85 5.83
N ARG A 159 -6.22 5.15 6.92
CA ARG A 159 -5.39 5.06 8.12
C ARG A 159 -4.68 3.71 8.22
N GLY A 160 -3.38 3.75 8.47
CA GLY A 160 -2.57 2.63 8.92
C GLY A 160 -2.30 2.70 10.42
N ALA A 161 -1.61 1.68 10.94
CA ALA A 161 -1.19 1.65 12.34
C ALA A 161 0.06 0.79 12.51
N ALA A 162 0.74 0.97 13.64
CA ALA A 162 1.69 -0.01 14.14
C ALA A 162 0.95 -1.32 14.49
N ALA A 163 1.57 -2.45 14.19
CA ALA A 163 1.03 -3.77 14.49
C ALA A 163 1.06 -4.00 16.01
N SER A 164 -0.05 -4.43 16.56
CA SER A 164 -0.16 -4.90 17.94
C SER A 164 -0.86 -6.26 17.98
N TRP A 165 -0.69 -6.97 19.09
CA TRP A 165 -1.32 -8.27 19.28
C TRP A 165 -2.84 -8.13 19.33
N HIS A 166 -3.56 -9.13 18.80
CA HIS A 166 -5.03 -9.20 18.75
C HIS A 166 -5.74 -8.17 17.86
N GLU A 167 -4.99 -7.39 17.07
CA GLU A 167 -5.58 -6.59 16.00
C GLU A 167 -5.92 -7.43 14.76
N LYS A 168 -6.76 -6.86 13.90
CA LYS A 168 -7.14 -7.49 12.63
C LYS A 168 -6.14 -7.08 11.54
N PHE A 169 -5.66 -8.06 10.78
CA PHE A 169 -4.70 -7.85 9.70
C PHE A 169 -5.26 -8.34 8.36
N ARG A 170 -4.84 -7.68 7.29
CA ARG A 170 -4.90 -8.20 5.93
C ARG A 170 -3.48 -8.31 5.38
N PHE A 171 -3.26 -9.33 4.56
CA PHE A 171 -2.01 -9.54 3.82
C PHE A 171 -2.31 -9.43 2.34
N LYS A 172 -1.72 -8.44 1.68
CA LYS A 172 -1.87 -8.22 0.25
C LYS A 172 -0.59 -8.69 -0.45
N HIS A 173 -0.72 -9.55 -1.45
CA HIS A 173 0.41 -9.98 -2.26
C HIS A 173 0.92 -8.83 -3.12
N LEU A 174 2.20 -8.46 -2.98
CA LEU A 174 2.73 -7.23 -3.56
C LEU A 174 2.71 -7.22 -5.09
N ALA A 175 2.89 -8.37 -5.74
CA ALA A 175 2.99 -8.43 -7.19
C ALA A 175 1.66 -8.54 -7.93
N THR A 176 0.59 -8.99 -7.26
CA THR A 176 -0.73 -9.22 -7.88
C THR A 176 -1.86 -8.39 -7.26
N ASP A 177 -1.59 -7.67 -6.17
CA ASP A 177 -2.58 -6.94 -5.37
C ASP A 177 -3.74 -7.80 -4.81
N MET A 178 -3.58 -9.13 -4.83
CA MET A 178 -4.55 -10.08 -4.28
C MET A 178 -4.41 -10.21 -2.76
N TYR A 179 -5.51 -10.46 -2.05
CA TYR A 179 -5.51 -10.62 -0.61
C TYR A 179 -5.55 -12.09 -0.19
N LEU A 180 -4.85 -12.44 0.89
CA LEU A 180 -5.08 -13.72 1.57
C LEU A 180 -6.48 -13.73 2.18
N SER A 181 -7.26 -14.75 1.84
CA SER A 181 -8.57 -15.02 2.41
C SER A 181 -8.73 -16.52 2.70
N VAL A 182 -9.64 -16.84 3.61
CA VAL A 182 -10.02 -18.21 3.92
C VAL A 182 -11.52 -18.32 3.69
N GLU A 183 -11.94 -19.27 2.87
CA GLU A 183 -13.34 -19.60 2.63
C GLU A 183 -13.69 -20.93 3.29
N TRP A 184 -14.83 -20.97 3.97
CA TRP A 184 -15.38 -22.23 4.48
C TRP A 184 -15.95 -23.00 3.30
N MET A 185 -15.35 -24.15 2.98
CA MET A 185 -15.99 -25.08 2.06
C MET A 185 -17.21 -25.70 2.74
N GLU A 186 -18.42 -25.26 2.38
CA GLU A 186 -19.63 -25.98 2.75
C GLU A 186 -19.60 -27.36 2.07
N LEU A 187 -19.33 -28.39 2.85
CA LEU A 187 -19.35 -29.80 2.43
C LEU A 187 -20.74 -30.31 1.97
N ASN A 188 -21.77 -29.45 1.92
CA ASN A 188 -23.16 -29.82 1.66
C ASN A 188 -23.69 -29.50 0.25
N LYS A 189 -22.82 -29.22 -0.73
CA LYS A 189 -23.18 -29.26 -2.18
C LYS A 189 -22.60 -30.47 -2.92
N ALA A 190 -22.37 -31.58 -2.22
CA ALA A 190 -22.10 -32.89 -2.83
C ALA A 190 -23.35 -33.56 -3.44
N GLY A 191 -24.25 -32.76 -4.04
CA GLY A 191 -25.40 -33.24 -4.82
C GLY A 191 -25.25 -33.00 -6.33
N ASN A 192 -24.23 -32.26 -6.79
CA ASN A 192 -24.01 -32.00 -8.23
C ASN A 192 -22.55 -31.69 -8.58
N ALA A 193 -21.60 -32.43 -7.98
CA ALA A 193 -20.17 -32.27 -8.26
C ALA A 193 -19.58 -33.54 -8.88
N ALA A 194 -19.91 -33.82 -10.14
CA ALA A 194 -19.16 -34.76 -10.97
C ALA A 194 -17.77 -34.22 -11.40
N ASN A 195 -17.28 -33.14 -10.78
CA ASN A 195 -15.93 -32.61 -10.99
C ASN A 195 -15.28 -32.15 -9.67
N ALA A 196 -15.62 -32.80 -8.55
CA ALA A 196 -14.88 -32.62 -7.31
C ALA A 196 -13.51 -33.31 -7.45
N ILE A 197 -12.45 -32.51 -7.40
CA ILE A 197 -11.05 -32.95 -7.33
C ILE A 197 -10.93 -33.91 -6.14
N THR A 198 -10.59 -35.15 -6.45
CA THR A 198 -10.36 -36.22 -5.49
C THR A 198 -9.11 -35.90 -4.65
N TYR A 199 -9.31 -35.35 -3.46
CA TYR A 199 -8.33 -35.42 -2.38
C TYR A 199 -8.75 -36.55 -1.45
N SER A 200 -8.22 -37.74 -1.71
CA SER A 200 -8.29 -38.85 -0.78
C SER A 200 -7.33 -38.58 0.39
N HIS A 201 -7.86 -38.16 1.54
CA HIS A 201 -7.17 -38.32 2.81
C HIS A 201 -7.92 -39.36 3.65
N SER A 202 -7.32 -40.55 3.75
CA SER A 202 -7.44 -41.36 4.95
C SER A 202 -6.55 -40.75 6.03
N SER A 203 -7.07 -40.75 7.25
CA SER A 203 -6.50 -40.29 8.50
C SER A 203 -5.02 -40.66 8.74
N SER A 204 -4.29 -39.70 9.32
CA SER A 204 -2.93 -39.76 9.90
C SER A 204 -2.73 -40.94 10.87
N PRO A 205 -1.51 -41.35 11.30
CA PRO A 205 -0.22 -40.62 11.31
C PRO A 205 1.01 -41.44 10.86
N GLY A 206 2.15 -40.78 10.63
CA GLY A 206 3.46 -41.46 10.62
C GLY A 206 4.28 -41.28 9.34
N MET A 207 5.43 -40.64 9.55
CA MET A 207 6.69 -40.78 8.81
C MET A 207 6.83 -42.13 8.09
N VAL A 208 7.15 -42.14 6.79
CA VAL A 208 8.18 -43.00 6.15
C VAL A 208 8.47 -42.48 4.73
N LEU A 209 9.74 -42.10 4.51
CA LEU A 209 10.36 -41.98 3.18
C LEU A 209 10.12 -43.25 2.35
N ARG A 210 9.79 -43.13 1.06
CA ARG A 210 10.40 -44.00 0.06
C ARG A 210 10.71 -43.27 -1.24
N LYS A 211 11.99 -43.33 -1.60
CA LYS A 211 12.51 -43.29 -2.97
C LYS A 211 11.77 -44.31 -3.84
N LEU A 212 11.32 -43.91 -5.02
CA LEU A 212 11.94 -44.21 -6.31
C LEU A 212 11.36 -43.26 -7.36
#